data_AF-A0A7J3BEZ3-F1
#
_entry.id   AF-A0A7J3BEZ3-F1
#
_cell.length_a   1.000
_cell.length_b   1.000
_cell.length_c   1.000
_cell.angle_alpha   90.00
_cell.angle_beta   90.00
_cell.angle_gamma   90.00
#
_symmetry.space_group_name_H-M   'P 1'
#
loop_
_entity.id
_entity.type
_entity.pdbx_description
1 polymer ?
#
loop_
_entity_poly.entity_id
_entity_poly.type
_entity_poly.pdbx_seq_one_letter_code
_entity_poly.pdbx_strand_id
1 'polypeptide(L)'
;MVRVAVLDRERCKPKDCLLVCRRFCPMVRSRKEAIKIEQGEEKPTIVETLCSGCGICIKKCPFEAIHIVNLPDELEGECSHRFGKNAFKLFRLPMPRRGVVTGLIGQNGIGKSTALRILAGEIKPNLGDFESPADW
;
A
#
# COMPACT_ATOMS: atom_id res chain seq x y z
N MET A 1 -3.97 4.09 -5.43
CA MET A 1 -2.98 3.05 -5.09
C MET A 1 -1.58 3.60 -5.27
N VAL A 2 -1.03 4.16 -4.19
CA VAL A 2 0.34 4.64 -4.09
C VAL A 2 1.26 3.42 -4.13
N ARG A 3 2.24 3.47 -5.04
CA ARG A 3 3.25 2.43 -5.23
C ARG A 3 4.61 3.02 -4.94
N VAL A 4 5.32 2.45 -3.97
CA VAL A 4 6.64 2.90 -3.58
C VAL A 4 7.68 1.87 -4.01
N ALA A 5 8.81 2.34 -4.52
CA ALA A 5 9.94 1.48 -4.82
C ALA A 5 10.88 1.43 -3.61
N VAL A 6 11.18 0.22 -3.15
CA VAL A 6 12.06 -0.08 -2.01
C VAL A 6 13.34 -0.71 -2.52
N LEU A 7 14.48 -0.31 -1.96
CA LEU A 7 15.79 -0.87 -2.29
C LEU A 7 16.21 -1.92 -1.24
N ASP A 8 16.49 -3.13 -1.71
CA ASP A 8 17.26 -4.13 -0.97
C ASP A 8 18.74 -3.71 -0.98
N ARG A 9 19.22 -3.24 0.18
CA ARG A 9 20.60 -2.77 0.33
C ARG A 9 21.61 -3.90 0.17
N GLU A 10 21.29 -5.15 0.51
CA GLU A 10 22.25 -6.26 0.45
C GLU A 10 22.56 -6.68 -0.99
N ARG A 11 21.53 -6.69 -1.84
CA ARG A 11 21.66 -7.03 -3.27
C ARG A 11 22.19 -5.86 -4.11
N CYS A 12 22.01 -4.63 -3.65
CA CYS A 12 22.40 -3.45 -4.41
C CYS A 12 23.92 -3.33 -4.51
N LYS A 13 24.44 -3.45 -5.74
CA LYS A 13 25.85 -3.18 -6.09
C LYS A 13 25.94 -2.03 -7.10
N PRO A 14 26.03 -0.77 -6.63
CA PRO A 14 26.00 0.42 -7.49
C PRO A 14 27.21 0.52 -8.42
N LYS A 15 28.38 0.08 -7.94
CA LYS A 15 29.65 0.08 -8.70
C LYS A 15 29.57 -0.85 -9.92
N ASP A 16 28.90 -2.00 -9.78
CA ASP A 16 28.78 -2.99 -10.85
C ASP A 16 27.67 -2.69 -11.85
N CYS A 17 26.57 -2.06 -11.42
CA CYS A 17 25.46 -1.70 -12.32
C CYS A 17 25.52 -0.27 -12.86
N LEU A 18 26.50 0.55 -12.46
CA LEU A 18 26.65 1.95 -12.90
C LEU A 18 25.35 2.78 -12.77
N LEU A 19 24.60 2.55 -11.68
CA LEU A 19 23.36 3.29 -11.35
C LEU A 19 22.31 3.28 -12.48
N VAL A 20 22.16 2.14 -13.18
CA VAL A 20 21.15 1.95 -14.23
C VAL A 20 19.73 2.36 -13.76
N CYS A 21 19.38 2.11 -12.49
CA CYS A 21 18.09 2.51 -11.93
C CYS A 21 17.84 4.02 -12.02
N ARG A 22 18.86 4.85 -11.74
CA ARG A 22 18.80 6.31 -11.86
C ARG A 22 18.73 6.76 -13.32
N ARG A 23 19.55 6.15 -14.19
CA ARG A 23 19.63 6.48 -15.62
C ARG A 23 18.31 6.26 -16.37
N PHE A 24 17.60 5.18 -16.06
CA PHE A 24 16.34 4.83 -16.73
C PHE A 24 15.08 5.32 -16.00
N CYS A 25 15.19 5.89 -14.80
CA CYS A 25 14.04 6.40 -14.06
C CYS A 25 13.40 7.59 -14.80
N PRO A 26 12.10 7.51 -15.18
CA PRO A 26 11.43 8.62 -15.86
C PRO A 26 11.44 9.92 -15.04
N MET A 27 11.24 9.82 -13.72
CA MET A 27 11.21 10.98 -12.84
C MET A 27 12.56 11.70 -12.81
N VAL A 28 13.66 10.95 -12.80
CA VAL A 28 15.02 11.50 -12.90
C VAL A 28 15.26 12.14 -14.27
N ARG A 29 14.82 11.50 -15.35
CA ARG A 29 14.90 12.07 -16.70
C ARG A 29 14.05 13.33 -16.87
N SER A 30 12.95 13.44 -16.12
CA SER A 30 12.12 14.64 -16.00
C SER A 30 12.66 15.66 -14.97
N ARG A 31 13.95 15.58 -14.60
CA ARG A 31 14.65 16.49 -13.68
C ARG A 31 14.15 16.48 -12.23
N LYS A 32 13.48 15.40 -11.79
CA LYS A 32 13.10 15.19 -10.37
C LYS A 32 14.08 14.24 -9.70
N GLU A 33 14.47 14.53 -8.46
CA GLU A 33 15.45 13.70 -7.73
C GLU A 33 14.81 12.47 -7.06
N ALA A 34 14.06 11.68 -7.83
CA ALA A 34 13.39 10.48 -7.30
C ALA A 34 14.37 9.37 -6.87
N ILE A 35 15.58 9.35 -7.43
CA ILE A 35 16.66 8.45 -7.02
C ILE A 35 17.94 9.29 -6.87
N LYS A 36 18.39 9.48 -5.64
CA LYS A 36 19.57 10.27 -5.29
C LYS A 36 20.58 9.44 -4.51
N ILE A 37 21.81 9.92 -4.40
CA ILE A 37 22.81 9.36 -3.49
C ILE A 37 23.03 10.45 -2.44
N GLU A 38 22.80 10.12 -1.17
CA GLU A 38 22.99 11.08 -0.08
C GLU A 38 24.48 11.21 0.27
N GLN A 39 24.86 12.33 0.88
CA GLN A 39 26.26 12.58 1.23
C GLN A 39 26.73 11.56 2.27
N GLY A 40 27.70 10.73 1.90
CA GLY A 40 28.25 9.66 2.75
C GLY A 40 27.65 8.27 2.53
N GLU A 41 26.60 8.14 1.72
CA GLU A 41 26.00 6.84 1.37
C GLU A 41 26.58 6.33 0.04
N GLU A 42 27.00 5.06 -0.03
CA GLU A 42 27.46 4.44 -1.29
C GLU A 42 26.30 3.97 -2.18
N LYS A 43 25.10 3.81 -1.60
CA LYS A 43 23.92 3.22 -2.24
C LYS A 43 22.86 4.30 -2.56
N PRO A 44 22.07 4.11 -3.62
CA PRO A 44 21.03 5.08 -3.96
C PRO A 44 19.86 5.04 -2.97
N THR A 45 19.29 6.19 -2.67
CA THR A 45 18.05 6.36 -1.91
C THR A 45 16.92 6.72 -2.87
N ILE A 46 15.80 5.99 -2.78
CA ILE A 46 14.59 6.26 -3.56
C ILE A 46 13.70 7.18 -2.72
N VAL A 47 13.37 8.36 -3.25
CA VAL A 47 12.51 9.33 -2.56
C VAL A 47 11.05 9.03 -2.87
N GLU A 48 10.31 8.56 -1.86
CA GLU A 48 8.95 8.05 -2.01
C GLU A 48 7.98 9.09 -2.60
N THR A 49 8.05 10.33 -2.12
CA THR A 49 7.19 11.45 -2.56
C THR A 49 7.39 11.84 -4.02
N LEU A 50 8.55 11.52 -4.60
CA LEU A 50 8.89 11.82 -5.99
C LEU A 50 8.79 10.59 -6.90
N CYS A 51 8.69 9.39 -6.33
CA CYS A 51 8.61 8.15 -7.08
C CYS A 51 7.19 7.96 -7.63
N SER A 52 7.07 7.74 -8.94
CA SER A 52 5.79 7.45 -9.59
C SER A 52 5.37 5.98 -9.50
N GLY A 53 6.23 5.10 -8.96
CA GLY A 53 5.98 3.66 -8.91
C GLY A 53 5.86 2.98 -10.28
N CYS A 54 6.45 3.54 -11.34
CA CYS A 54 6.35 3.02 -12.71
C CYS A 54 7.00 1.63 -12.94
N GLY A 55 7.87 1.18 -12.04
CA GLY A 55 8.51 -0.15 -12.08
C GLY A 55 9.65 -0.32 -13.09
N ILE A 56 10.09 0.73 -13.79
CA ILE A 56 11.21 0.65 -14.75
C ILE A 56 12.53 0.31 -14.05
N CYS A 57 12.76 0.87 -12.87
CA CYS A 57 13.96 0.62 -12.07
C CYS A 57 14.11 -0.85 -11.67
N ILE A 58 13.00 -1.57 -11.38
CA ILE A 58 12.99 -3.02 -11.14
C ILE A 58 13.49 -3.75 -12.38
N LYS A 59 12.82 -3.54 -13.52
CA LYS A 59 13.10 -4.27 -14.78
C LYS A 59 14.52 -4.06 -15.29
N LYS A 60 15.16 -2.96 -14.90
CA LYS A 60 16.51 -2.60 -15.33
C LYS A 60 17.59 -2.92 -14.30
N CYS A 61 17.24 -3.29 -13.07
CA CYS A 61 18.22 -3.66 -12.06
C CYS A 61 18.74 -5.08 -12.34
N PRO A 62 20.03 -5.27 -12.67
CA PRO A 62 20.58 -6.60 -12.96
C PRO A 62 20.68 -7.49 -11.71
N PHE A 63 20.60 -6.90 -10.52
CA PHE A 63 20.69 -7.60 -9.22
C PHE A 63 19.33 -7.81 -8.56
N GLU A 64 18.24 -7.42 -9.22
CA GLU A 64 16.88 -7.47 -8.68
C GLU A 64 16.76 -6.82 -7.29
N ALA A 65 17.57 -5.78 -7.04
CA ALA A 65 17.69 -5.14 -5.74
C ALA A 65 16.57 -4.11 -5.46
N ILE A 66 15.62 -3.93 -6.38
CA ILE A 66 14.54 -2.95 -6.23
C ILE A 66 13.20 -3.67 -6.33
N HIS A 67 12.29 -3.39 -5.40
CA HIS A 67 10.95 -3.96 -5.35
C HIS A 67 9.91 -2.85 -5.32
N ILE A 68 8.72 -3.09 -5.90
CA ILE A 68 7.58 -2.18 -5.77
C ILE A 68 6.68 -2.76 -4.69
N VAL A 69 6.42 -1.95 -3.69
CA VAL A 69 5.47 -2.23 -2.62
C VAL A 69 4.26 -1.35 -2.84
N ASN A 70 3.07 -1.95 -2.75
CA ASN A 70 1.82 -1.20 -2.75
C ASN A 70 1.59 -0.68 -1.34
N LEU A 71 1.54 0.64 -1.18
CA LEU A 71 1.14 1.23 0.08
C LEU A 71 -0.38 1.08 0.24
N PRO A 72 -0.85 0.90 1.49
CA PRO A 72 -2.27 0.88 1.76
C PRO A 72 -2.86 2.25 1.43
N ASP A 73 -3.80 2.27 0.50
CA ASP A 73 -4.69 3.40 0.23
C ASP A 73 -6.12 3.00 0.60
N GLU A 74 -6.97 4.00 0.79
CA GLU A 74 -8.40 3.77 0.85
C GLU A 74 -8.87 3.05 -0.43
N LEU A 75 -9.52 1.90 -0.28
CA LEU A 75 -9.97 1.11 -1.42
C LEU A 75 -11.10 1.84 -2.14
N GLU A 76 -10.93 2.12 -3.43
CA GLU A 76 -12.01 2.56 -4.32
C GLU A 76 -12.89 1.34 -4.63
N GLY A 77 -14.07 1.29 -4.02
CA GLY A 77 -14.96 0.13 -4.06
C GLY A 77 -14.74 -0.81 -2.87
N GLU A 78 -15.75 -1.62 -2.54
CA GLU A 78 -15.76 -2.55 -1.40
C GLU A 78 -15.92 -1.93 0.00
N CYS A 79 -16.50 -0.73 0.09
CA CYS A 79 -16.94 -0.22 1.39
C CYS A 79 -18.04 -1.14 1.93
N SER A 80 -17.83 -1.72 3.12
CA SER A 80 -18.83 -2.57 3.78
C SER A 80 -19.74 -1.74 4.70
N HIS A 81 -19.18 -0.76 5.39
CA HIS A 81 -19.95 0.12 6.26
C HIS A 81 -19.28 1.50 6.42
N ARG A 82 -20.09 2.54 6.53
CA ARG A 82 -19.67 3.92 6.80
C ARG A 82 -20.55 4.54 7.88
N PHE A 83 -19.95 5.16 8.89
CA PHE A 83 -20.72 5.76 9.99
C PHE A 83 -21.29 7.15 9.68
N GLY A 84 -20.80 7.82 8.63
CA GLY A 84 -21.19 9.18 8.31
C GLY A 84 -20.27 9.87 7.30
N LYS A 85 -20.62 11.12 6.99
CA LYS A 85 -19.77 12.00 6.19
C LYS A 85 -18.45 12.24 6.92
N ASN A 86 -17.32 11.98 6.24
CA ASN A 86 -15.97 12.06 6.81
C ASN A 86 -15.74 11.21 8.08
N ALA A 87 -16.58 10.20 8.30
CA ALA A 87 -16.40 9.25 9.39
C ALA A 87 -15.66 8.00 8.94
N PHE A 88 -15.33 7.15 9.91
CA PHE A 88 -14.69 5.87 9.68
C PHE A 88 -15.48 5.02 8.65
N LYS A 89 -14.73 4.42 7.72
CA LYS A 89 -15.21 3.44 6.75
C LYS A 89 -14.54 2.11 6.99
N LEU A 90 -15.34 1.05 6.99
CA LEU A 90 -14.87 -0.32 7.00
C LEU A 90 -14.88 -0.85 5.57
N PHE A 91 -13.78 -1.46 5.15
CA PHE A 91 -13.65 -2.12 3.86
C PHE A 91 -13.48 -3.61 4.08
N ARG A 92 -14.24 -4.40 3.34
CA ARG A 92 -14.31 -5.87 3.45
C ARG A 92 -14.74 -6.35 4.84
N LEU A 93 -15.08 -7.63 4.91
CA LEU A 93 -15.34 -8.35 6.15
C LEU A 93 -14.52 -9.65 6.17
N PRO A 94 -14.04 -10.09 7.34
CA PRO A 94 -13.42 -11.40 7.46
C PRO A 94 -14.48 -12.48 7.24
N MET A 95 -14.15 -13.51 6.44
CA MET A 95 -15.05 -14.63 6.16
C MET A 95 -14.67 -15.83 7.04
N PRO A 96 -15.40 -16.11 8.14
CA PRO A 96 -15.11 -17.26 8.99
C PRO A 96 -15.35 -18.57 8.23
N ARG A 97 -14.50 -19.58 8.47
CA ARG A 97 -14.64 -20.93 7.89
C ARG A 97 -15.15 -21.91 8.95
N ARG A 98 -16.08 -22.78 8.57
CA ARG A 98 -16.60 -23.83 9.47
C ARG A 98 -15.47 -24.78 9.89
N GLY A 99 -15.45 -25.16 11.16
CA GLY A 99 -14.48 -26.09 11.72
C GLY A 99 -13.08 -25.51 11.94
N VAL A 100 -12.87 -24.20 11.76
CA VAL A 100 -11.57 -23.53 11.93
C VAL A 100 -11.73 -22.26 12.78
N VAL A 101 -10.81 -22.04 13.72
CA VAL A 101 -10.74 -20.79 14.47
C VAL A 101 -10.09 -19.72 13.60
N THR A 102 -10.84 -18.65 13.29
CA THR A 102 -10.34 -17.52 12.48
C THR A 102 -9.86 -16.40 13.40
N GLY A 103 -8.55 -16.11 13.38
CA GLY A 103 -7.98 -14.98 14.12
C GLY A 103 -8.14 -13.66 13.38
N LEU A 104 -8.52 -12.59 14.11
CA LEU A 104 -8.62 -11.23 13.57
C LEU A 104 -7.62 -10.31 14.30
N ILE A 105 -6.53 -9.95 13.62
CA ILE A 105 -5.44 -9.13 14.16
C ILE A 105 -5.33 -7.80 13.40
N GLY A 106 -4.91 -6.75 14.10
CA GLY A 106 -4.70 -5.42 13.52
C GLY A 106 -4.60 -4.36 14.62
N GLN A 107 -4.17 -3.15 14.27
CA GLN A 107 -4.08 -2.03 15.21
C GLN A 107 -5.46 -1.60 15.75
N ASN A 108 -5.46 -0.86 16.86
CA ASN A 108 -6.69 -0.26 17.37
C ASN A 108 -7.23 0.80 16.39
N GLY A 109 -8.56 0.89 16.26
CA GLY A 109 -9.20 1.83 15.33
C GLY A 109 -9.35 1.34 13.88
N ILE A 110 -8.82 0.17 13.51
CA ILE A 110 -8.94 -0.36 12.13
C ILE A 110 -10.30 -1.03 11.81
N GLY A 111 -11.24 -1.03 12.77
CA GLY A 111 -12.59 -1.56 12.57
C GLY A 111 -12.80 -3.04 12.93
N LYS A 112 -11.89 -3.66 13.69
CA LYS A 112 -12.05 -5.07 14.16
C LYS A 112 -13.37 -5.30 14.91
N SER A 113 -13.67 -4.45 15.90
CA SER A 113 -14.91 -4.55 16.67
C SER A 113 -16.13 -4.30 15.79
N THR A 114 -16.05 -3.35 14.85
CA THR A 114 -17.12 -3.08 13.87
C THR A 114 -17.38 -4.30 12.98
N ALA A 115 -16.34 -4.97 12.49
CA ALA A 115 -16.47 -6.17 11.68
C ALA A 115 -17.15 -7.32 12.46
N LEU A 116 -16.79 -7.52 13.73
CA LEU A 116 -17.42 -8.53 14.58
C LEU A 116 -18.90 -8.23 14.84
N ARG A 117 -19.25 -6.96 15.10
CA ARG A 117 -20.64 -6.53 15.27
C ARG A 117 -21.47 -6.74 14.01
N ILE A 118 -20.90 -6.51 12.83
CA ILE A 118 -21.58 -6.80 11.56
C ILE A 118 -21.81 -8.30 11.41
N LEU A 119 -20.80 -9.14 11.66
CA LEU A 119 -20.93 -10.59 11.58
C LEU A 119 -21.88 -11.18 12.63
N ALA A 120 -22.01 -10.52 13.80
CA ALA A 120 -22.97 -10.87 14.83
C ALA A 120 -24.41 -10.39 14.53
N GLY A 121 -24.60 -9.59 13.47
CA GLY A 121 -25.90 -9.00 13.11
C GLY A 121 -26.31 -7.80 13.97
N GLU A 122 -25.44 -7.29 14.84
CA GLU A 122 -25.70 -6.11 15.67
C GLU A 122 -25.66 -4.80 14.85
N ILE A 123 -24.88 -4.77 13.77
CA ILE A 123 -24.79 -3.65 12.84
C ILE A 123 -25.09 -4.15 11.43
N LYS A 124 -26.05 -3.53 10.75
CA LYS A 124 -26.29 -3.79 9.33
C LYS A 124 -25.25 -3.05 8.48
N PRO A 125 -24.57 -3.74 7.54
CA PRO A 125 -23.65 -3.08 6.61
C PRO A 125 -24.46 -2.18 5.66
N ASN A 126 -24.00 -0.96 5.44
CA ASN A 126 -24.69 0.02 4.59
C ASN A 126 -23.98 0.25 3.26
N LEU A 127 -22.93 -0.52 2.97
CA LEU A 127 -22.18 -0.50 1.72
C LEU A 127 -21.64 0.88 1.32
N GLY A 128 -21.47 1.77 2.29
CA GLY A 128 -21.02 3.15 2.09
C GLY A 128 -22.12 4.20 1.99
N ASP A 129 -23.39 3.78 1.86
CA ASP A 129 -24.58 4.64 1.90
C ASP A 129 -25.12 4.74 3.32
N PHE A 130 -24.64 5.73 4.06
CA PHE A 130 -25.07 6.00 5.42
C PHE A 130 -26.33 6.88 5.49
N GLU A 131 -26.77 7.45 4.38
CA GLU A 131 -27.96 8.31 4.33
C GLU A 131 -29.22 7.49 4.11
N SER A 132 -29.13 6.41 3.33
CA SER A 132 -30.22 5.45 3.07
C SER A 132 -29.77 4.02 3.33
N PRO A 133 -29.54 3.62 4.61
CA PRO A 133 -29.15 2.26 4.94
C PRO A 133 -30.22 1.27 4.50
N ALA A 134 -29.78 0.11 3.99
CA ALA A 134 -30.67 -0.87 3.41
C ALA A 134 -31.46 -1.68 4.47
N ASP A 135 -32.70 -2.04 4.15
CA ASP A 135 -33.65 -2.64 5.11
C ASP A 135 -33.49 -4.15 5.34
N TRP A 136 -32.73 -4.84 4.48
CA TRP A 136 -32.61 -6.31 4.46
C TRP A 136 -31.84 -6.91 5.64
#